data_AF-A0AAU8FKT3-F1
#
_entry.id   AF-A0AAU8FKT3-F1
#
_cell.length_a   1.000
_cell.length_b   1.000
_cell.length_c   1.000
_cell.angle_alpha   90.00
_cell.angle_beta   90.00
_cell.angle_gamma   90.00
#
_symmetry.space_group_name_H-M   'P 1'
#
loop_
_entity.id
_entity.type
_entity.pdbx_description
1 polymer ?
#
loop_
_entity_poly.entity_id
_entity_poly.type
_entity_poly.pdbx_seq_one_letter_code
_entity_poly.pdbx_strand_id
1 'polypeptide(L)'
;MEPTIRIKITRHSHVFQPGNIVEVRRRILERSESRREAGYFIPDIGDGTPGIIPLDAAEPLTETPVTEKAYYGKCVLTNVSNFWGDGAEQAGEGQAGSVNPEKVRIIHYADCQQLMFHMPRYAWDAGTFRLINACSREVIEEKPVRERLNGGTMILTNTLPYPPGFYTIEAGWPDHWTHRIQFIKFTEGFPKTPYPKAPANIFHAIRNEELHLLPLPEEKPYPGFSENGIRTPLYPPGPEPDIYASPACSLHMMYDPDDQRMLDYNDVERDSGIDVGKFKKEIMSRFFPKLEYTQNGRGGSIYYVEGAVKIQFGWEFGGGQCRGYSFYAGNKILGSTNRDTSFPPR
;
A
#
# COMPACT_ATOMS: atom_id res chain seq x y z
N MET A 1 23.39 3.24 19.92
CA MET A 1 21.94 3.48 19.87
C MET A 1 21.55 4.30 21.10
N GLU A 2 20.76 5.34 20.95
CA GLU A 2 20.29 6.13 22.09
C GLU A 2 19.18 5.33 22.81
N PRO A 3 19.17 5.28 24.15
CA PRO A 3 18.12 4.56 24.87
C PRO A 3 16.77 5.23 24.61
N THR A 4 15.78 4.42 24.23
CA THR A 4 14.38 4.83 24.12
C THR A 4 13.63 4.47 25.39
N ILE A 5 12.51 5.17 25.63
CA ILE A 5 11.55 4.86 26.68
C ILE A 5 10.13 4.99 26.10
N ARG A 6 9.17 4.28 26.69
CA ARG A 6 7.75 4.47 26.35
C ARG A 6 7.15 5.45 27.33
N ILE A 7 6.38 6.40 26.80
CA ILE A 7 5.60 7.34 27.61
C ILE A 7 4.13 7.20 27.24
N LYS A 8 3.25 7.36 28.23
CA LYS A 8 1.82 7.49 28.02
C LYS A 8 1.46 8.96 28.09
N ILE A 9 0.75 9.43 27.07
CA ILE A 9 0.34 10.83 26.98
C ILE A 9 -0.77 11.07 28.01
N THR A 10 -0.60 12.04 28.89
CA THR A 10 -1.58 12.41 29.92
C THR A 10 -2.40 13.64 29.52
N ARG A 11 -1.79 14.54 28.73
CA ARG A 11 -2.43 15.73 28.17
C ARG A 11 -2.15 15.82 26.68
N HIS A 12 -3.12 16.33 25.93
CA HIS A 12 -2.98 16.53 24.50
C HIS A 12 -1.72 17.36 24.18
N SER A 13 -0.89 16.85 23.26
CA SER A 13 0.33 17.53 22.80
C SER A 13 0.58 17.16 21.34
N HIS A 14 0.72 18.17 20.47
CA HIS A 14 0.85 17.97 19.02
C HIS A 14 -0.29 17.13 18.45
N VAL A 15 0.02 16.03 17.75
CA VAL A 15 -0.98 15.07 17.27
C VAL A 15 -1.34 13.97 18.27
N PHE A 16 -0.75 13.97 19.47
CA PHE A 16 -0.89 12.90 20.44
C PHE A 16 -1.94 13.23 21.50
N GLN A 17 -2.92 12.33 21.65
CA GLN A 17 -4.04 12.48 22.57
C GLN A 17 -3.84 11.69 23.87
N PRO A 18 -4.50 12.08 24.97
CA PRO A 18 -4.42 11.37 26.24
C PRO A 18 -4.73 9.88 26.13
N GLY A 19 -3.86 9.07 26.72
CA GLY A 19 -3.87 7.60 26.71
C GLY A 19 -3.05 6.97 25.57
N ASN A 20 -2.60 7.73 24.59
CA ASN A 20 -1.73 7.20 23.55
C ASN A 20 -0.36 6.84 24.16
N ILE A 21 0.25 5.75 23.68
CA ILE A 21 1.58 5.33 24.11
C ILE A 21 2.53 5.54 22.94
N VAL A 22 3.63 6.26 23.20
CA VAL A 22 4.65 6.56 22.19
C VAL A 22 6.03 6.21 22.70
N GLU A 23 6.86 5.69 21.80
CA GLU A 23 8.29 5.49 22.06
C GLU A 23 9.04 6.80 21.79
N VAL A 24 9.78 7.29 22.78
CA VAL A 24 10.53 8.54 22.72
C VAL A 24 11.97 8.31 23.13
N ARG A 25 12.86 9.24 22.76
CA ARG A 25 14.24 9.17 23.22
C ARG A 25 14.30 9.58 24.68
N ARG A 26 15.05 8.85 25.50
CA ARG A 26 15.19 9.12 26.93
C ARG A 26 15.84 10.48 27.23
N ARG A 27 16.56 11.05 26.26
CA ARG A 27 17.24 12.34 26.41
C ARG A 27 16.22 13.44 26.66
N ILE A 28 16.10 13.84 27.92
CA ILE A 28 15.44 15.09 28.30
C ILE A 28 16.32 16.19 27.72
N LEU A 29 15.80 16.91 26.73
CA LEU A 29 16.51 18.10 26.24
C LEU A 29 16.40 19.16 27.33
N GLU A 30 17.49 19.36 28.05
CA GLU A 30 17.62 20.47 28.97
C GLU A 30 17.78 21.77 28.16
N ARG A 31 16.97 22.76 28.54
CA ARG A 31 16.96 24.16 28.11
C ARG A 31 18.06 24.55 27.11
N SER A 32 17.67 24.75 25.85
CA SER A 32 18.42 25.68 24.99
C SER A 32 18.05 27.12 25.36
N GLU A 33 18.94 28.09 25.15
CA GLU A 33 18.64 29.51 25.42
C GLU A 33 17.35 30.02 24.71
N SER A 34 16.95 29.37 23.62
CA SER A 34 15.76 29.69 22.84
C SER A 34 14.51 28.89 23.19
N ARG A 35 14.60 27.79 23.95
CA ARG A 35 13.45 26.93 24.33
C ARG A 35 13.50 26.57 25.82
N ARG A 36 12.51 27.07 26.57
CA ARG A 36 12.42 26.93 28.04
C ARG A 36 11.84 25.61 28.54
N GLU A 37 11.33 24.75 27.65
CA GLU A 37 10.53 23.59 28.03
C GLU A 37 11.38 22.31 28.08
N ALA A 38 11.35 21.65 29.25
CA ALA A 38 11.89 20.30 29.41
C ALA A 38 10.85 19.28 28.94
N GLY A 39 11.30 18.24 28.24
CA GLY A 39 10.41 17.22 27.70
C GLY A 39 11.12 16.11 26.96
N TYR A 40 10.32 15.23 26.38
CA TYR A 40 10.76 14.09 25.59
C TYR A 40 10.89 14.48 24.12
N PHE A 41 12.06 14.26 23.54
CA PHE A 41 12.26 14.48 22.11
C PHE A 41 11.54 13.43 21.28
N ILE A 42 10.83 13.89 20.25
CA ILE A 42 10.19 13.07 19.23
C ILE A 42 10.66 13.49 17.85
N PRO A 43 10.86 12.54 16.92
CA PRO A 43 11.35 12.84 15.57
C PRO A 43 10.30 13.50 14.69
N ASP A 44 9.02 13.42 15.06
CA ASP A 44 7.91 13.91 14.25
C ASP A 44 6.73 14.34 15.15
N ILE A 45 6.29 15.59 15.03
CA ILE A 45 5.12 16.11 15.76
C ILE A 45 3.80 15.89 15.01
N GLY A 46 3.83 15.22 13.85
CA GLY A 46 2.68 14.95 12.99
C GLY A 46 2.69 15.67 11.64
N ASP A 47 3.73 16.47 11.39
CA ASP A 47 3.94 17.25 10.17
C ASP A 47 5.31 16.99 9.53
N GLY A 48 6.03 15.95 9.98
CA GLY A 48 7.38 15.64 9.52
C GLY A 48 8.49 16.33 10.29
N THR A 49 8.17 17.27 11.18
CA THR A 49 9.16 18.06 11.91
C THR A 49 9.40 17.52 13.32
N PRO A 50 10.65 17.55 13.82
CA PRO A 50 10.96 17.09 15.16
C PRO A 50 10.43 18.07 16.23
N GLY A 51 10.10 17.55 17.40
CA GLY A 51 9.62 18.36 18.51
C GLY A 51 9.80 17.74 19.87
N ILE A 52 9.13 18.33 20.85
CA ILE A 52 9.26 17.97 22.27
C ILE A 52 7.85 17.75 22.83
N ILE A 53 7.64 16.62 23.52
CA ILE A 53 6.47 16.39 24.36
C ILE A 53 6.82 16.87 25.78
N PRO A 54 6.14 17.91 26.31
CA PRO A 54 6.41 18.42 27.66
C PRO A 54 6.32 17.32 28.74
N LEU A 55 7.16 17.41 29.78
CA LEU A 55 7.15 16.44 30.89
C LEU A 55 5.79 16.35 31.61
N ASP A 56 5.04 17.45 31.68
CA ASP A 56 3.72 17.48 32.31
C ASP A 56 2.61 16.90 31.43
N ALA A 57 2.91 16.62 30.15
CA ALA A 57 1.98 16.04 29.19
C ALA A 57 2.15 14.52 29.01
N ALA A 58 3.09 13.89 29.73
CA ALA A 58 3.33 12.46 29.62
C ALA A 58 3.88 11.82 30.89
N GLU A 59 3.55 10.55 31.10
CA GLU A 59 4.07 9.71 32.17
C GLU A 59 4.97 8.60 31.58
N PRO A 60 6.20 8.40 32.08
CA PRO A 60 7.03 7.28 31.65
C PRO A 60 6.42 5.96 32.10
N LEU A 61 6.38 4.97 31.22
CA LEU A 61 5.91 3.63 31.53
C LEU A 61 7.08 2.76 31.94
N THR A 62 6.97 2.11 33.10
CA THR A 62 7.85 1.00 33.48
C THR A 62 7.55 -0.21 32.60
N GLU A 63 8.61 -0.88 32.13
CA GLU A 63 8.66 -2.01 31.18
C GLU A 63 7.35 -2.82 31.07
N THR A 64 6.40 -2.28 30.31
CA THR A 64 5.18 -2.99 29.97
C THR A 64 5.39 -3.56 28.57
N PRO A 65 5.34 -4.89 28.40
CA PRO A 65 5.49 -5.48 27.07
C PRO A 65 4.43 -4.92 26.12
N VAL A 66 4.80 -4.76 24.85
CA VAL A 66 3.85 -4.35 23.82
C VAL A 66 2.81 -5.46 23.68
N THR A 67 1.54 -5.16 23.99
CA THR A 67 0.45 -6.12 23.79
C THR A 67 0.21 -6.32 22.29
N GLU A 68 -0.22 -7.51 21.86
CA GLU A 68 -0.53 -7.79 20.45
C GLU A 68 -1.55 -6.80 19.85
N LYS A 69 -2.46 -6.29 20.69
CA LYS A 69 -3.44 -5.26 20.32
C LYS A 69 -2.80 -3.94 19.87
N ALA A 70 -1.62 -3.60 20.41
CA ALA A 70 -0.95 -2.36 20.05
C ALA A 70 -0.55 -2.29 18.56
N TYR A 71 -0.45 -3.43 17.87
CA TYR A 71 -0.07 -3.52 16.46
C TYR A 71 -1.19 -3.09 15.49
N TYR A 72 -2.43 -2.92 15.97
CA TYR A 72 -3.57 -2.52 15.13
C TYR A 72 -3.79 -1.01 15.05
N GLY A 73 -2.95 -0.21 15.73
CA GLY A 73 -3.08 1.25 15.68
C GLY A 73 -2.78 1.84 14.31
N LYS A 74 -3.46 2.94 13.98
CA LYS A 74 -3.46 3.54 12.65
C LYS A 74 -2.10 4.12 12.30
N CYS A 75 -1.69 4.01 11.03
CA CYS A 75 -0.57 4.76 10.49
C CYS A 75 -1.04 6.08 9.87
N VAL A 76 -0.28 7.16 10.08
CA VAL A 76 -0.53 8.47 9.47
C VAL A 76 0.75 8.93 8.78
N LEU A 77 0.63 9.24 7.49
CA LEU A 77 1.70 9.80 6.67
C LEU A 77 1.94 11.24 7.09
N THR A 78 3.18 11.59 7.46
CA THR A 78 3.52 12.91 8.00
C THR A 78 4.40 13.73 7.06
N ASN A 79 5.26 13.07 6.29
CA ASN A 79 6.11 13.75 5.32
C ASN A 79 6.52 12.85 4.15
N VAL A 80 6.67 13.45 2.98
CA VAL A 80 7.26 12.83 1.80
C VAL A 80 8.24 13.84 1.21
N SER A 81 9.50 13.45 1.15
CA SER A 81 10.59 14.32 0.71
C SER A 81 11.55 13.55 -0.20
N ASN A 82 12.31 14.29 -1.00
CA ASN A 82 13.31 13.75 -1.89
C ASN A 82 14.59 14.56 -1.69
N PHE A 83 15.74 13.91 -1.53
CA PHE A 83 17.00 14.58 -1.21
C PHE A 83 18.20 13.79 -1.70
N TRP A 84 19.35 14.46 -1.83
CA TRP A 84 20.63 13.81 -2.12
C TRP A 84 21.25 13.28 -0.83
N GLY A 85 21.56 11.98 -0.78
CA GLY A 85 21.99 11.26 0.42
C GLY A 85 23.28 11.77 1.06
N ASP A 86 24.20 12.31 0.27
CA ASP A 86 25.57 12.63 0.72
C ASP A 86 25.76 14.09 1.13
N GLY A 87 24.67 14.86 1.28
CA GLY A 87 24.76 16.29 1.58
C GLY A 87 25.43 17.10 0.45
N ALA A 88 25.58 16.51 -0.74
CA ALA A 88 26.03 17.22 -1.91
C ALA A 88 25.06 18.37 -2.19
N GLU A 89 25.57 19.59 -2.33
CA GLU A 89 24.83 20.79 -2.74
C GLU A 89 24.38 20.70 -4.21
N GLN A 90 23.88 19.54 -4.64
CA GLN A 90 23.27 19.39 -5.95
C GLN A 90 21.88 20.01 -5.91
N ALA A 91 21.75 21.15 -6.58
CA ALA A 91 20.46 21.78 -6.82
C ALA A 91 19.71 21.03 -7.93
N GLY A 92 18.41 20.82 -7.74
CA GLY A 92 17.53 20.21 -8.73
C GLY A 92 17.08 18.80 -8.35
N GLU A 93 16.13 18.28 -9.15
CA GLU A 93 15.62 16.92 -8.99
C GLU A 93 16.63 15.91 -9.55
N GLY A 94 16.82 14.80 -8.83
CA GLY A 94 17.60 13.67 -9.34
C GLY A 94 17.03 13.12 -10.64
N GLN A 95 17.85 12.42 -11.42
CA GLN A 95 17.39 11.89 -12.71
C GLN A 95 16.21 10.93 -12.55
N ALA A 96 16.09 10.27 -11.41
CA ALA A 96 14.97 9.42 -11.07
C ALA A 96 13.61 10.14 -11.01
N GLY A 97 13.58 11.46 -10.79
CA GLY A 97 12.37 12.24 -10.52
C GLY A 97 11.97 12.23 -9.05
N SER A 98 10.83 12.83 -8.70
CA SER A 98 10.37 12.99 -7.32
C SER A 98 9.19 12.06 -6.98
N VAL A 99 9.17 11.48 -5.78
CA VAL A 99 7.95 10.85 -5.24
C VAL A 99 7.01 11.95 -4.81
N ASN A 100 5.86 12.02 -5.47
CA ASN A 100 4.82 13.00 -5.14
C ASN A 100 4.08 12.55 -3.86
N PRO A 101 3.88 13.43 -2.87
CA PRO A 101 3.12 13.14 -1.65
C PRO A 101 1.76 12.48 -1.91
N GLU A 102 1.07 12.91 -2.96
CA GLU A 102 -0.26 12.46 -3.38
C GLU A 102 -0.30 11.01 -3.89
N LYS A 103 0.87 10.47 -4.25
CA LYS A 103 1.05 9.09 -4.71
C LYS A 103 1.47 8.15 -3.58
N VAL A 104 1.66 8.67 -2.37
CA VAL A 104 1.92 7.88 -1.16
C VAL A 104 0.61 7.73 -0.40
N ARG A 105 0.22 6.50 -0.12
CA ARG A 105 -1.09 6.20 0.48
C ARG A 105 -0.90 5.21 1.62
N ILE A 106 -1.65 5.42 2.69
CA ILE A 106 -1.83 4.43 3.75
C ILE A 106 -3.28 3.98 3.67
N ILE A 107 -3.47 2.67 3.46
CA ILE A 107 -4.78 2.02 3.42
C ILE A 107 -4.95 1.20 4.69
N HIS A 108 -6.08 1.40 5.34
CA HIS A 108 -6.46 0.69 6.56
C HIS A 108 -7.56 -0.33 6.25
N TYR A 109 -7.25 -1.60 6.43
CA TYR A 109 -8.22 -2.69 6.45
C TYR A 109 -8.43 -3.16 7.90
N ALA A 110 -9.51 -3.89 8.15
CA ALA A 110 -9.83 -4.40 9.49
C ALA A 110 -8.73 -5.31 10.07
N ASP A 111 -7.99 -6.00 9.22
CA ASP A 111 -7.00 -7.01 9.57
C ASP A 111 -5.56 -6.65 9.17
N CYS A 112 -5.37 -5.60 8.35
CA CYS A 112 -4.06 -5.18 7.90
C CYS A 112 -3.99 -3.68 7.60
N GLN A 113 -2.78 -3.14 7.67
CA GLN A 113 -2.50 -1.78 7.24
C GLN A 113 -1.40 -1.83 6.20
N GLN A 114 -1.62 -1.13 5.09
CA GLN A 114 -0.69 -1.14 3.97
C GLN A 114 -0.27 0.29 3.66
N LEU A 115 1.04 0.54 3.69
CA LEU A 115 1.64 1.73 3.10
C LEU A 115 2.03 1.39 1.66
N MET A 116 1.60 2.20 0.70
CA MET A 116 1.99 2.10 -0.69
C MET A 116 2.56 3.41 -1.22
N PHE A 117 3.46 3.30 -2.18
CA PHE A 117 3.86 4.41 -3.01
C PHE A 117 4.39 3.93 -4.36
N HIS A 118 4.31 4.79 -5.36
CA HIS A 118 4.91 4.57 -6.66
C HIS A 118 6.23 5.33 -6.77
N MET A 119 7.27 4.61 -7.17
CA MET A 119 8.51 5.19 -7.65
C MET A 119 8.24 6.00 -8.93
N PRO A 120 8.91 7.15 -9.11
CA PRO A 120 8.70 8.04 -10.26
C PRO A 120 9.07 7.41 -11.61
N ARG A 121 9.92 6.37 -11.59
CA ARG A 121 10.39 5.62 -12.77
C ARG A 121 10.46 4.13 -12.47
N TYR A 122 10.69 3.34 -13.51
CA TYR A 122 11.04 1.92 -13.39
C TYR A 122 12.21 1.77 -12.43
N ALA A 123 11.98 1.07 -11.32
CA ALA A 123 12.87 1.09 -10.16
C ALA A 123 13.64 -0.22 -9.96
N TRP A 124 13.76 -1.04 -11.00
CA TRP A 124 14.49 -2.31 -10.93
C TRP A 124 15.97 -2.13 -10.60
N ASP A 125 16.56 -1.05 -11.11
CA ASP A 125 17.95 -0.66 -10.84
C ASP A 125 18.06 0.40 -9.74
N ALA A 126 16.99 0.64 -8.98
CA ALA A 126 17.08 1.47 -7.78
C ALA A 126 17.96 0.78 -6.74
N GLY A 127 18.51 1.59 -5.84
CA GLY A 127 19.48 1.16 -4.84
C GLY A 127 18.83 0.41 -3.68
N THR A 128 18.99 0.95 -2.47
CA THR A 128 18.59 0.26 -1.24
C THR A 128 17.28 0.82 -0.69
N PHE A 129 16.38 -0.07 -0.32
CA PHE A 129 15.21 0.20 0.52
C PHE A 129 15.59 0.01 1.99
N ARG A 130 15.29 0.99 2.83
CA ARG A 130 15.45 0.94 4.28
C ARG A 130 14.15 1.31 4.98
N LEU A 131 13.75 0.52 5.97
CA LEU A 131 12.74 0.90 6.96
C LEU A 131 13.41 1.09 8.32
N ILE A 132 13.25 2.28 8.89
CA ILE A 132 13.99 2.72 10.07
C ILE A 132 12.99 3.17 11.14
N ASN A 133 13.15 2.73 12.38
CA ASN A 133 12.50 3.37 13.52
C ASN A 133 13.23 4.69 13.81
N ALA A 134 12.59 5.83 13.55
CA ALA A 134 13.21 7.14 13.65
C ALA A 134 13.60 7.52 15.10
N CYS A 135 12.94 6.90 16.09
CA CYS A 135 13.22 7.11 17.49
C CYS A 135 14.48 6.35 17.93
N SER A 136 14.50 5.03 17.78
CA SER A 136 15.65 4.19 18.18
C SER A 136 16.83 4.24 17.19
N ARG A 137 16.58 4.69 15.96
CA ARG A 137 17.46 4.59 14.77
C ARG A 137 17.80 3.16 14.37
N GLU A 138 17.00 2.20 14.80
CA GLU A 138 17.12 0.81 14.39
C GLU A 138 16.65 0.65 12.95
N VAL A 139 17.46 -0.04 12.13
CA VAL A 139 17.09 -0.45 10.78
C VAL A 139 16.31 -1.77 10.90
N ILE A 140 15.00 -1.69 10.71
CA ILE A 140 14.08 -2.83 10.81
C ILE A 140 14.21 -3.72 9.58
N GLU A 141 14.42 -3.11 8.43
CA GLU A 141 14.60 -3.81 7.16
C GLU A 141 15.54 -3.04 6.25
N GLU A 142 16.46 -3.76 5.61
CA GLU A 142 17.35 -3.23 4.58
C GLU A 142 17.50 -4.26 3.46
N LYS A 143 17.09 -3.90 2.25
CA LYS A 143 17.12 -4.78 1.06
C LYS A 143 17.28 -3.95 -0.22
N PRO A 144 17.72 -4.54 -1.34
CA PRO A 144 17.60 -3.90 -2.65
C PRO A 144 16.14 -3.52 -2.96
N VAL A 145 15.90 -2.34 -3.55
CA VAL A 145 14.54 -1.87 -3.89
C VAL A 145 13.79 -2.90 -4.75
N ARG A 146 14.47 -3.54 -5.71
CA ARG A 146 13.89 -4.58 -6.58
C ARG A 146 13.23 -5.74 -5.84
N GLU A 147 13.65 -6.03 -4.61
CA GLU A 147 13.08 -7.11 -3.80
C GLU A 147 11.81 -6.67 -3.04
N ARG A 148 11.51 -5.36 -3.01
CA ARG A 148 10.28 -4.80 -2.44
C ARG A 148 9.30 -4.27 -3.49
N LEU A 149 9.67 -4.30 -4.77
CA LEU A 149 8.78 -3.91 -5.84
C LEU A 149 7.63 -4.93 -6.00
N ASN A 150 6.42 -4.39 -6.12
CA ASN A 150 5.29 -5.07 -6.71
C ASN A 150 5.10 -4.53 -8.14
N GLY A 151 5.45 -5.34 -9.13
CA GLY A 151 5.56 -4.89 -10.53
C GLY A 151 6.84 -4.08 -10.77
N GLY A 152 6.75 -3.01 -11.57
CA GLY A 152 7.94 -2.23 -11.99
C GLY A 152 8.23 -0.96 -11.18
N THR A 153 7.25 -0.44 -10.43
CA THR A 153 7.36 0.88 -9.77
C THR A 153 6.74 0.94 -8.39
N MET A 154 5.82 0.04 -8.03
CA MET A 154 5.06 0.17 -6.80
C MET A 154 5.78 -0.55 -5.66
N ILE A 155 5.78 0.04 -4.47
CA ILE A 155 6.23 -0.61 -3.23
C ILE A 155 5.02 -0.74 -2.30
N LEU A 156 4.83 -1.93 -1.74
CA LEU A 156 3.80 -2.22 -0.75
C LEU A 156 4.46 -2.70 0.55
N THR A 157 4.10 -2.08 1.66
CA THR A 157 4.60 -2.44 2.99
C THR A 157 3.44 -2.69 3.93
N ASN A 158 3.31 -3.94 4.39
CA ASN A 158 2.41 -4.28 5.49
C ASN A 158 2.98 -3.68 6.78
N THR A 159 2.24 -2.76 7.40
CA THR A 159 2.68 -2.09 8.63
C THR A 159 2.22 -2.82 9.89
N LEU A 160 1.39 -3.87 9.78
CA LEU A 160 0.88 -4.63 10.92
C LEU A 160 1.98 -5.11 11.88
N PRO A 161 3.12 -5.67 11.40
CA PRO A 161 4.16 -6.19 12.30
C PRO A 161 4.93 -5.13 13.11
N TYR A 162 4.73 -3.84 12.82
CA TYR A 162 5.48 -2.78 13.48
C TYR A 162 4.73 -2.29 14.74
N PRO A 163 5.39 -2.07 15.88
CA PRO A 163 4.73 -1.50 17.06
C PRO A 163 4.30 -0.03 16.83
N PRO A 164 3.54 0.59 17.74
CA PRO A 164 3.36 2.04 17.73
C PRO A 164 4.70 2.76 17.82
N GLY A 165 4.93 3.75 16.97
CA GLY A 165 6.23 4.43 16.86
C GLY A 165 6.34 5.38 15.68
N PHE A 166 7.58 5.79 15.43
CA PHE A 166 7.96 6.74 14.38
C PHE A 166 8.79 6.03 13.33
N TYR A 167 8.41 6.12 12.07
CA TYR A 167 9.02 5.34 11.01
C TYR A 167 9.44 6.21 9.84
N THR A 168 10.58 5.85 9.27
CA THR A 168 11.12 6.43 8.05
C THR A 168 11.40 5.32 7.06
N ILE A 169 10.83 5.42 5.86
CA ILE A 169 11.22 4.63 4.70
C ILE A 169 12.16 5.47 3.84
N GLU A 170 13.29 4.89 3.46
CA GLU A 170 14.22 5.48 2.50
C GLU A 170 14.37 4.54 1.30
N ALA A 171 14.22 5.07 0.09
CA ALA A 171 14.47 4.35 -1.15
C ALA A 171 15.51 5.12 -1.97
N GLY A 172 16.75 4.65 -1.93
CA GLY A 172 17.88 5.26 -2.62
C GLY A 172 17.99 4.84 -4.08
N TRP A 173 18.67 5.66 -4.87
CA TRP A 173 19.04 5.42 -6.26
C TRP A 173 20.57 5.40 -6.43
N PRO A 174 21.10 4.80 -7.50
CA PRO A 174 22.54 4.75 -7.75
C PRO A 174 23.20 6.13 -7.90
N ASP A 175 22.44 7.17 -8.24
CA ASP A 175 22.92 8.55 -8.32
C ASP A 175 22.98 9.25 -6.95
N HIS A 176 22.68 8.56 -5.84
CA HIS A 176 22.55 9.12 -4.49
C HIS A 176 21.25 9.90 -4.24
N TRP A 177 20.34 9.95 -5.22
CA TRP A 177 19.00 10.48 -4.98
C TRP A 177 18.21 9.54 -4.08
N THR A 178 17.55 10.08 -3.06
CA THR A 178 16.82 9.29 -2.07
C THR A 178 15.43 9.84 -1.86
N HIS A 179 14.44 8.96 -1.95
CA HIS A 179 13.08 9.24 -1.53
C HIS A 179 12.92 8.90 -0.05
N ARG A 180 12.34 9.81 0.73
CA ARG A 180 12.07 9.61 2.16
C ARG A 180 10.59 9.81 2.46
N ILE A 181 10.00 8.81 3.08
CA ILE A 181 8.60 8.78 3.50
C ILE A 181 8.59 8.61 5.01
N GLN A 182 7.97 9.53 5.73
CA GLN A 182 7.84 9.48 7.19
C GLN A 182 6.38 9.25 7.58
N PHE A 183 6.17 8.41 8.57
CA PHE A 183 4.85 8.14 9.11
C PHE A 183 4.90 7.80 10.61
N ILE A 184 3.78 8.04 11.28
CA ILE A 184 3.58 7.70 12.69
C ILE A 184 2.61 6.55 12.77
N LYS A 185 2.96 5.49 13.52
CA LYS A 185 2.01 4.45 13.92
C LYS A 185 1.53 4.71 15.33
N PHE A 186 0.24 4.94 15.50
CA PHE A 186 -0.38 5.22 16.79
C PHE A 186 -0.66 3.93 17.57
N THR A 187 -0.99 4.05 18.85
CA THR A 187 -1.61 2.94 19.61
C THR A 187 -3.02 2.68 19.08
N GLU A 188 -3.51 1.44 19.17
CA GLU A 188 -4.89 1.09 18.79
C GLU A 188 -5.92 2.05 19.41
N GLY A 189 -6.89 2.44 18.59
CA GLY A 189 -7.92 3.41 18.97
C GLY A 189 -7.49 4.87 18.83
N PHE A 190 -6.24 5.18 18.47
CA PHE A 190 -5.79 6.55 18.20
C PHE A 190 -5.50 6.80 16.70
N PRO A 191 -5.64 8.06 16.23
CA PRO A 191 -6.29 9.19 16.92
C PRO A 191 -7.81 8.95 17.12
N LYS A 192 -8.35 9.38 18.27
CA LYS A 192 -9.74 9.13 18.71
C LYS A 192 -10.73 10.17 18.21
N THR A 193 -10.38 11.44 18.35
CA THR A 193 -11.30 12.56 18.09
C THR A 193 -10.62 13.68 17.32
N PRO A 194 -11.36 14.43 16.49
CA PRO A 194 -10.93 15.71 15.95
C PRO A 194 -10.42 16.64 17.06
N TYR A 195 -9.35 17.39 16.80
CA TYR A 195 -8.87 18.43 17.71
C TYR A 195 -8.53 19.72 16.94
N PRO A 196 -8.51 20.88 17.62
CA PRO A 196 -8.22 22.15 16.97
C PRO A 196 -6.85 22.11 16.28
N LYS A 197 -6.79 22.53 15.01
CA LYS A 197 -5.58 22.55 14.18
C LYS A 197 -4.97 21.18 13.88
N ALA A 198 -5.74 20.10 13.94
CA ALA A 198 -5.24 18.81 13.45
C ALA A 198 -4.83 18.94 11.98
N PRO A 199 -3.65 18.44 11.59
CA PRO A 199 -3.26 18.33 10.19
C PRO A 199 -4.30 17.52 9.36
N ALA A 200 -4.46 17.82 8.07
CA ALA A 200 -5.48 17.20 7.22
C ALA A 200 -5.37 15.66 7.17
N ASN A 201 -4.14 15.15 7.02
CA ASN A 201 -3.78 13.74 7.14
C ASN A 201 -4.29 13.08 8.44
N ILE A 202 -4.29 13.80 9.57
CA ILE A 202 -4.84 13.30 10.84
C ILE A 202 -6.37 13.24 10.80
N PHE A 203 -7.05 14.23 10.19
CA PHE A 203 -8.50 14.19 10.03
C PHE A 203 -8.95 13.00 9.18
N HIS A 204 -8.24 12.73 8.08
CA HIS A 204 -8.49 11.56 7.24
C HIS A 204 -8.32 10.26 8.05
N ALA A 205 -7.28 10.18 8.88
CA ALA A 205 -7.06 9.05 9.80
C ALA A 205 -8.20 8.87 10.81
N ILE A 206 -8.69 9.95 11.41
CA ILE A 206 -9.79 9.90 12.38
C ILE A 206 -11.07 9.38 11.72
N ARG A 207 -11.38 9.83 10.50
CA ARG A 207 -12.61 9.47 9.77
C ARG A 207 -12.60 8.07 9.15
N ASN A 208 -11.50 7.31 9.30
CA ASN A 208 -11.29 6.04 8.59
C ASN A 208 -11.44 6.20 7.07
N GLU A 209 -11.10 7.38 6.52
CA GLU A 209 -11.06 7.53 5.08
C GLU A 209 -9.89 6.69 4.58
N GLU A 210 -10.16 5.73 3.68
CA GLU A 210 -9.20 4.72 3.21
C GLU A 210 -7.93 5.32 2.57
N LEU A 211 -7.95 6.61 2.29
CA LEU A 211 -6.89 7.38 1.65
C LEU A 211 -6.39 8.48 2.58
N HIS A 212 -5.29 8.20 3.27
CA HIS A 212 -4.53 9.24 3.96
C HIS A 212 -3.56 9.88 2.98
N LEU A 213 -3.99 10.98 2.35
CA LEU A 213 -3.13 11.83 1.54
C LEU A 213 -2.54 12.93 2.44
N LEU A 214 -1.29 13.30 2.18
CA LEU A 214 -0.81 14.58 2.68
C LEU A 214 -1.66 15.69 2.04
N PRO A 215 -1.96 16.78 2.78
CA PRO A 215 -2.66 17.91 2.19
C PRO A 215 -1.91 18.34 0.93
N LEU A 216 -2.65 18.55 -0.15
CA LEU A 216 -2.09 19.18 -1.34
C LEU A 216 -1.48 20.51 -0.88
N PRO A 217 -0.25 20.86 -1.33
CA PRO A 217 0.26 22.20 -1.08
C PRO A 217 -0.82 23.18 -1.52
N GLU A 218 -1.15 24.15 -0.66
CA GLU A 218 -2.12 25.20 -1.01
C GLU A 218 -1.74 25.71 -2.40
N GLU A 219 -2.68 25.60 -3.35
CA GLU A 219 -2.42 26.04 -4.72
C GLU A 219 -1.95 27.48 -4.64
N LYS A 220 -0.65 27.70 -4.87
CA LYS A 220 -0.13 29.06 -4.98
C LYS A 220 -0.95 29.69 -6.09
N PRO A 221 -1.64 30.81 -5.85
CA PRO A 221 -2.45 31.43 -6.88
C PRO A 221 -1.59 31.60 -8.12
N TYR A 222 -2.03 31.00 -9.22
CA TYR A 222 -1.28 31.01 -10.48
C TYR A 222 -0.88 32.46 -10.77
N PRO A 223 0.42 32.78 -10.93
CA PRO A 223 0.84 34.13 -11.28
C PRO A 223 0.18 34.49 -12.61
N GLY A 224 -0.87 35.31 -12.56
CA GLY A 224 -1.70 35.63 -13.72
C GLY A 224 -3.21 35.74 -13.47
N PHE A 225 -3.72 35.35 -12.29
CA PHE A 225 -5.11 35.67 -11.92
C PHE A 225 -5.17 37.01 -11.18
N SER A 226 -5.93 37.96 -11.72
CA SER A 226 -6.35 39.15 -10.97
C SER A 226 -7.34 38.74 -9.88
N GLU A 227 -7.45 39.51 -8.78
CA GLU A 227 -8.44 39.31 -7.71
C GLU A 227 -9.90 39.21 -8.21
N ASN A 228 -10.16 39.62 -9.45
CA ASN A 228 -11.47 39.63 -10.09
C ASN A 228 -11.79 38.37 -10.91
N GLY A 229 -10.93 37.35 -10.93
CA GLY A 229 -11.23 36.05 -11.55
C GLY A 229 -11.26 36.02 -13.09
N ILE A 230 -10.79 37.07 -13.77
CA ILE A 230 -10.74 37.11 -15.24
C ILE A 230 -9.48 36.39 -15.71
N ARG A 231 -9.66 35.24 -16.36
CA ARG A 231 -8.58 34.51 -17.07
C ARG A 231 -8.16 35.27 -18.32
N THR A 232 -6.90 35.63 -18.42
CA THR A 232 -6.27 35.98 -19.70
C THR A 232 -5.79 34.66 -20.34
N PRO A 233 -6.38 34.18 -21.45
CA PRO A 233 -5.94 32.95 -22.09
C PRO A 233 -4.57 33.19 -22.74
N LEU A 234 -3.54 32.51 -22.25
CA LEU A 234 -2.16 32.59 -22.76
C LEU A 234 -1.72 31.36 -23.55
N TYR A 235 -2.61 30.41 -23.86
CA TYR A 235 -2.25 29.23 -24.65
C TYR A 235 -2.92 29.23 -26.04
N PRO A 236 -2.14 29.05 -27.12
CA PRO A 236 -2.70 28.71 -28.41
C PRO A 236 -3.39 27.33 -28.34
N PRO A 237 -4.45 27.09 -29.15
CA PRO A 237 -5.17 25.82 -29.16
C PRO A 237 -4.21 24.67 -29.48
N GLY A 238 -4.08 23.72 -28.56
CA GLY A 238 -3.33 22.49 -28.76
C GLY A 238 -4.06 21.54 -29.73
N PRO A 239 -3.35 20.60 -30.36
CA PRO A 239 -3.93 19.62 -31.27
C PRO A 239 -4.92 18.70 -30.54
N GLU A 240 -6.00 18.32 -31.23
CA GLU A 240 -7.05 17.44 -30.71
C GLU A 240 -6.50 16.07 -30.28
N PRO A 241 -7.02 15.46 -29.20
CA PRO A 241 -6.53 14.18 -28.70
C PRO A 241 -6.90 13.03 -29.65
N ASP A 242 -5.90 12.23 -30.02
CA ASP A 242 -6.09 11.00 -30.80
C ASP A 242 -7.01 10.02 -30.07
N ILE A 243 -8.12 9.68 -30.72
CA ILE A 243 -9.12 8.71 -30.26
C ILE A 243 -8.55 7.30 -30.43
N TYR A 244 -7.87 6.78 -29.41
CA TYR A 244 -7.48 5.36 -29.37
C TYR A 244 -8.60 4.51 -28.79
N ALA A 245 -9.23 3.68 -29.63
CA ALA A 245 -10.21 2.66 -29.22
C ALA A 245 -9.57 1.26 -29.29
N SER A 246 -9.49 0.56 -28.16
CA SER A 246 -9.08 -0.85 -28.15
C SER A 246 -10.13 -1.73 -28.82
N PRO A 247 -9.74 -2.73 -29.65
CA PRO A 247 -10.68 -3.61 -30.32
C PRO A 247 -11.38 -4.56 -29.34
N ALA A 248 -12.66 -4.85 -29.60
CA ALA A 248 -13.46 -5.77 -28.81
C ALA A 248 -12.94 -7.22 -28.96
N CYS A 249 -12.60 -7.85 -27.83
CA CYS A 249 -12.29 -9.28 -27.80
C CYS A 249 -13.59 -10.05 -27.53
N SER A 250 -14.14 -10.70 -28.55
CA SER A 250 -15.33 -11.55 -28.45
C SER A 250 -14.90 -13.02 -28.36
N LEU A 251 -14.92 -13.60 -27.17
CA LEU A 251 -14.75 -15.05 -26.97
C LEU A 251 -16.12 -15.66 -26.68
N HIS A 252 -16.70 -16.33 -27.69
CA HIS A 252 -17.85 -17.20 -27.51
C HIS A 252 -17.36 -18.63 -27.26
N MET A 253 -17.69 -19.19 -26.10
CA MET A 253 -17.63 -20.63 -25.86
C MET A 253 -19.06 -21.15 -25.80
N MET A 254 -19.46 -21.98 -26.77
CA MET A 254 -20.67 -22.80 -26.72
C MET A 254 -20.24 -24.24 -26.47
N TYR A 255 -20.89 -24.89 -25.50
CA TYR A 255 -20.79 -26.32 -25.27
C TYR A 255 -22.20 -26.90 -25.45
N ASP A 256 -22.34 -27.83 -26.39
CA ASP A 256 -23.56 -28.61 -26.63
C ASP A 256 -23.37 -30.00 -25.97
N PRO A 257 -24.12 -30.33 -24.92
CA PRO A 257 -23.94 -31.58 -24.17
C PRO A 257 -24.63 -32.81 -24.78
N ASP A 258 -25.39 -32.69 -25.88
CA ASP A 258 -26.33 -33.74 -26.29
C ASP A 258 -25.86 -34.68 -27.42
N ASP A 259 -24.65 -34.51 -27.97
CA ASP A 259 -24.21 -35.31 -29.13
C ASP A 259 -23.08 -36.31 -28.84
N GLN A 260 -23.37 -37.37 -28.07
CA GLN A 260 -22.60 -38.63 -28.15
C GLN A 260 -23.45 -39.87 -27.81
N ARG A 261 -24.02 -40.52 -28.84
CA ARG A 261 -24.33 -41.97 -28.80
C ARG A 261 -23.52 -42.66 -29.88
N MET A 262 -22.65 -43.60 -29.49
CA MET A 262 -21.91 -44.44 -30.45
C MET A 262 -22.78 -45.64 -30.84
N LEU A 263 -23.47 -45.52 -31.97
CA LEU A 263 -24.07 -46.63 -32.69
C LEU A 263 -23.11 -47.05 -33.82
N ASP A 264 -22.97 -48.35 -34.07
CA ASP A 264 -22.33 -48.80 -35.31
C ASP A 264 -23.30 -48.63 -36.50
N TYR A 265 -22.83 -48.83 -37.73
CA TYR A 265 -23.65 -48.66 -38.95
C TYR A 265 -24.91 -49.56 -39.00
N ASN A 266 -25.09 -50.48 -38.05
CA ASN A 266 -26.24 -51.36 -37.95
C ASN A 266 -27.05 -51.17 -36.65
N ASP A 267 -26.83 -50.08 -35.90
CA ASP A 267 -27.54 -49.75 -34.64
C ASP A 267 -27.42 -50.81 -33.52
N VAL A 268 -26.28 -51.51 -33.41
CA VAL A 268 -26.07 -52.50 -32.32
C VAL A 268 -25.00 -52.04 -31.32
N GLU A 269 -25.40 -51.81 -30.06
CA GLU A 269 -24.46 -51.54 -28.95
C GLU A 269 -23.60 -52.79 -28.67
N ARG A 270 -22.29 -52.67 -28.82
CA ARG A 270 -21.34 -53.75 -28.46
C ARG A 270 -20.79 -53.55 -27.05
N ASP A 271 -21.00 -54.56 -26.22
CA ASP A 271 -20.40 -54.67 -24.90
C ASP A 271 -18.93 -55.12 -25.04
N SER A 272 -18.02 -54.14 -25.16
CA SER A 272 -16.59 -54.42 -25.21
C SER A 272 -16.12 -54.79 -23.80
N GLY A 273 -15.69 -56.03 -23.58
CA GLY A 273 -15.14 -56.55 -22.30
C GLY A 273 -13.86 -55.89 -21.77
N ILE A 274 -13.59 -54.66 -22.19
CA ILE A 274 -12.73 -53.71 -21.50
C ILE A 274 -13.56 -53.17 -20.34
N ASP A 275 -13.00 -53.04 -19.13
CA ASP A 275 -13.67 -52.29 -18.05
C ASP A 275 -13.85 -50.84 -18.52
N VAL A 276 -14.97 -50.60 -19.19
CA VAL A 276 -15.32 -49.33 -19.83
C VAL A 276 -15.36 -48.24 -18.76
N GLY A 277 -15.68 -48.58 -17.52
CA GLY A 277 -15.63 -47.65 -16.39
C GLY A 277 -14.22 -47.17 -16.11
N LYS A 278 -13.25 -48.08 -16.01
CA LYS A 278 -11.84 -47.74 -15.73
C LYS A 278 -11.17 -47.06 -16.92
N PHE A 279 -11.41 -47.55 -18.14
CA PHE A 279 -10.88 -46.94 -19.37
C PHE A 279 -11.52 -45.58 -19.66
N LYS A 280 -12.85 -45.43 -19.51
CA LYS A 280 -13.49 -44.11 -19.56
C LYS A 280 -12.92 -43.22 -18.48
N LYS A 281 -12.75 -43.64 -17.23
CA LYS A 281 -12.20 -42.77 -16.19
C LYS A 281 -10.76 -42.31 -16.49
N GLU A 282 -9.93 -43.18 -17.06
CA GLU A 282 -8.56 -42.82 -17.47
C GLU A 282 -8.53 -41.93 -18.71
N ILE A 283 -9.36 -42.19 -19.73
CA ILE A 283 -9.47 -41.35 -20.92
C ILE A 283 -10.13 -40.01 -20.58
N MET A 284 -11.29 -40.03 -19.92
CA MET A 284 -12.02 -38.85 -19.48
C MET A 284 -11.17 -37.96 -18.55
N SER A 285 -10.35 -38.53 -17.66
CA SER A 285 -9.44 -37.70 -16.84
C SER A 285 -8.30 -37.04 -17.63
N ARG A 286 -7.97 -37.53 -18.84
CA ARG A 286 -7.04 -36.87 -19.76
C ARG A 286 -7.72 -35.82 -20.65
N PHE A 287 -9.01 -35.97 -20.92
CA PHE A 287 -9.78 -35.07 -21.80
C PHE A 287 -10.59 -34.00 -21.07
N PHE A 288 -10.87 -34.18 -19.77
CA PHE A 288 -11.57 -33.15 -19.01
C PHE A 288 -10.59 -32.17 -18.39
N PRO A 289 -10.78 -30.87 -18.64
CA PRO A 289 -9.98 -29.86 -17.99
C PRO A 289 -10.16 -29.90 -16.48
N LYS A 290 -9.03 -29.89 -15.76
CA LYS A 290 -8.97 -29.81 -14.30
C LYS A 290 -8.46 -28.44 -13.89
N LEU A 291 -9.08 -27.88 -12.85
CA LEU A 291 -8.55 -26.70 -12.18
C LEU A 291 -7.82 -27.12 -10.89
N GLU A 292 -6.57 -26.71 -10.74
CA GLU A 292 -5.81 -26.83 -9.50
C GLU A 292 -5.60 -25.44 -8.89
N TYR A 293 -5.58 -25.36 -7.56
CA TYR A 293 -5.49 -24.09 -6.84
C TYR A 293 -4.28 -24.13 -5.90
N THR A 294 -3.51 -23.05 -5.90
CA THR A 294 -2.57 -22.73 -4.81
C THR A 294 -3.00 -21.42 -4.19
N GLN A 295 -2.93 -21.33 -2.87
CA GLN A 295 -3.24 -20.11 -2.12
C GLN A 295 -2.05 -19.79 -1.22
N ASN A 296 -1.63 -18.52 -1.25
CA ASN A 296 -0.63 -17.98 -0.34
C ASN A 296 -1.09 -16.60 0.14
N GLY A 297 -1.67 -16.55 1.34
CA GLY A 297 -2.27 -15.34 1.88
C GLY A 297 -3.49 -14.87 1.08
N ARG A 298 -3.42 -13.63 0.57
CA ARG A 298 -4.51 -12.94 -0.15
C ARG A 298 -4.51 -13.16 -1.67
N GLY A 299 -3.62 -13.99 -2.19
CA GLY A 299 -3.60 -14.34 -3.60
C GLY A 299 -3.17 -15.78 -3.80
N GLY A 300 -3.03 -16.15 -5.06
CA GLY A 300 -2.68 -17.51 -5.42
C GLY A 300 -2.57 -17.73 -6.91
N SER A 301 -2.62 -18.99 -7.32
CA SER A 301 -2.66 -19.37 -8.72
C SER A 301 -3.74 -20.40 -8.98
N ILE A 302 -4.43 -20.23 -10.10
CA ILE A 302 -5.35 -21.22 -10.67
C ILE A 302 -4.61 -21.85 -11.84
N TYR A 303 -4.45 -23.16 -11.82
CA TYR A 303 -3.85 -23.89 -12.93
C TYR A 303 -4.96 -24.59 -13.71
N TYR A 304 -5.15 -24.21 -14.97
CA TYR A 304 -5.93 -24.97 -15.92
C TYR A 304 -5.05 -26.07 -16.51
N VAL A 305 -5.47 -27.32 -16.32
CA VAL A 305 -4.74 -28.51 -16.77
C VAL A 305 -5.61 -29.28 -17.75
N GLU A 306 -5.15 -29.42 -18.98
CA GLU A 306 -5.82 -30.19 -20.04
C GLU A 306 -4.76 -31.06 -20.74
N GLY A 307 -4.80 -32.37 -20.50
CA GLY A 307 -3.76 -33.29 -20.93
C GLY A 307 -2.36 -32.90 -20.42
N ALA A 308 -1.43 -32.62 -21.34
CA ALA A 308 -0.07 -32.18 -21.02
C ALA A 308 0.07 -30.65 -20.86
N VAL A 309 -0.98 -29.89 -21.16
CA VAL A 309 -0.97 -28.43 -21.10
C VAL A 309 -1.34 -27.98 -19.70
N LYS A 310 -0.49 -27.16 -19.07
CA LYS A 310 -0.73 -26.53 -17.77
C LYS A 310 -0.57 -25.02 -17.89
N ILE A 311 -1.69 -24.28 -17.83
CA ILE A 311 -1.74 -22.82 -17.92
C ILE A 311 -1.97 -22.26 -16.51
N GLN A 312 -1.08 -21.39 -16.06
CA GLN A 312 -1.19 -20.73 -14.77
C GLN A 312 -1.86 -19.37 -14.90
N PHE A 313 -2.88 -19.13 -14.09
CA PHE A 313 -3.52 -17.84 -13.91
C PHE A 313 -3.26 -17.30 -12.51
N GLY A 314 -2.63 -16.12 -12.43
CA GLY A 314 -2.52 -15.41 -11.15
C GLY A 314 -3.89 -14.86 -10.73
N TRP A 315 -4.18 -14.92 -9.43
CA TRP A 315 -5.35 -14.25 -8.85
C TRP A 315 -4.99 -13.60 -7.50
N GLU A 316 -5.69 -12.53 -7.16
CA GLU A 316 -5.55 -11.82 -5.89
C GLU A 316 -6.93 -11.34 -5.41
N PHE A 317 -7.20 -11.45 -4.11
CA PHE A 317 -8.36 -10.82 -3.48
C PHE A 317 -8.14 -9.31 -3.46
N GLY A 318 -8.88 -8.59 -4.32
CA GLY A 318 -8.97 -7.13 -4.20
C GLY A 318 -9.48 -6.74 -2.81
N GLY A 319 -8.87 -5.71 -2.20
CA GLY A 319 -9.35 -5.15 -0.93
C GLY A 319 -10.60 -4.29 -1.08
N GLY A 320 -11.28 -4.04 0.04
CA GLY A 320 -12.43 -3.13 0.12
C GLY A 320 -13.72 -3.70 -0.50
N GLN A 321 -14.55 -2.83 -1.10
CA GLN A 321 -15.74 -3.22 -1.88
C GLN A 321 -15.39 -3.74 -3.28
N CYS A 322 -14.43 -4.67 -3.38
CA CYS A 322 -14.02 -5.20 -4.66
C CYS A 322 -15.18 -5.96 -5.33
N ARG A 323 -15.70 -5.42 -6.44
CA ARG A 323 -16.83 -6.00 -7.20
C ARG A 323 -16.38 -6.97 -8.31
N GLY A 324 -15.08 -7.24 -8.43
CA GLY A 324 -14.58 -8.05 -9.52
C GLY A 324 -13.23 -8.73 -9.33
N TYR A 325 -13.05 -9.82 -10.07
CA TYR A 325 -11.82 -10.63 -10.10
C TYR A 325 -11.08 -10.37 -11.41
N SER A 326 -9.76 -10.23 -11.34
CA SER A 326 -8.88 -10.11 -12.51
C SER A 326 -8.03 -11.38 -12.65
N PHE A 327 -7.97 -11.92 -13.87
CA PHE A 327 -7.14 -13.09 -14.20
C PHE A 327 -5.94 -12.65 -15.03
N TYR A 328 -4.75 -13.13 -14.66
CA TYR A 328 -3.49 -12.83 -15.37
C TYR A 328 -2.94 -14.08 -16.03
N ALA A 329 -2.48 -14.00 -17.29
CA ALA A 329 -1.58 -15.01 -17.86
C ALA A 329 -0.25 -14.34 -18.23
N GLY A 330 0.81 -14.68 -17.48
CA GLY A 330 2.05 -13.92 -17.52
C GLY A 330 1.82 -12.46 -17.08
N ASN A 331 2.36 -11.50 -17.85
CA ASN A 331 2.23 -10.06 -17.56
C ASN A 331 0.98 -9.40 -18.19
N LYS A 332 0.00 -10.18 -18.66
CA LYS A 332 -1.20 -9.64 -19.33
C LYS A 332 -2.47 -9.99 -18.56
N ILE A 333 -3.35 -9.00 -18.40
CA ILE A 333 -4.72 -9.18 -17.88
C ILE A 333 -5.54 -9.83 -19.00
N LEU A 334 -6.14 -10.98 -18.71
CA LEU A 334 -6.97 -11.72 -19.66
C LEU A 334 -8.47 -11.40 -19.54
N GLY A 335 -8.91 -10.93 -18.38
CA GLY A 335 -10.30 -10.53 -18.18
C GLY A 335 -10.58 -10.07 -16.75
N SER A 336 -11.57 -9.20 -16.61
CA SER A 336 -12.14 -8.76 -15.34
C SER A 336 -13.65 -8.96 -15.38
N THR A 337 -14.23 -9.56 -14.33
CA THR A 337 -15.69 -9.66 -14.20
C THR A 337 -16.18 -8.72 -13.11
N ASN A 338 -17.10 -7.80 -13.41
CA ASN A 338 -17.85 -7.04 -12.41
C ASN A 338 -19.21 -7.71 -12.26
N ARG A 339 -19.53 -8.21 -11.05
CA ARG A 339 -20.91 -8.61 -10.74
C ARG A 339 -21.51 -7.58 -9.80
N ASP A 340 -22.48 -6.81 -10.30
CA ASP A 340 -23.42 -6.09 -9.46
C ASP A 340 -24.39 -7.12 -8.84
N THR A 341 -24.04 -7.65 -7.68
CA THR A 341 -24.98 -8.39 -6.84
C THR A 341 -25.44 -7.49 -5.71
N SER A 342 -26.42 -6.64 -5.99
CA SER A 342 -27.24 -6.02 -4.95
C SER A 342 -28.11 -7.11 -4.32
N PHE A 343 -27.67 -7.70 -3.22
CA PHE A 343 -28.57 -8.41 -2.32
C PHE A 343 -29.19 -7.38 -1.35
N PRO A 344 -30.51 -7.40 -1.11
CA PRO A 344 -31.10 -6.56 -0.08
C PRO A 344 -30.62 -7.01 1.31
N PRO A 345 -30.41 -6.06 2.24
CA PRO A 345 -29.97 -6.38 3.59
C PRO A 345 -31.05 -7.17 4.34
N ARG A 346 -30.62 -8.15 5.15
CA ARG A 346 -31.43 -8.77 6.21
C ARG A 346 -31.25 -8.01 7.51
#